data_AF-A0A1E4CRB3-F1
#
_entry.id   AF-A0A1E4CRB3-F1
#
_cell.length_a   1.000
_cell.length_b   1.000
_cell.length_c   1.000
_cell.angle_alpha   90.00
_cell.angle_beta   90.00
_cell.angle_gamma   90.00
#
_symmetry.space_group_name_H-M   'P 1'
#
loop_
_entity.id
_entity.type
_entity.pdbx_description
1 polymer ?
#
loop_
_entity_poly.entity_id
_entity_poly.type
_entity_poly.pdbx_seq_one_letter_code
_entity_poly.pdbx_strand_id
1 'polypeptide(L)'
;MFFGYDMEKFLLLLVVAAVLLGPERLPRYAEKLAQFTKRARAWAGEARTRVKDEMGEDFDAVEWQKLDPRQYDPRRIIRDALLDDAPVPVVQAAAVGAAAAATSPAPVTTAFDPDAAVPFDSEAT
;
A
#
# COMPACT_ATOMS: atom_id res chain seq x y z
N MET A 1 -5.30 11.11 18.77
CA MET A 1 -5.66 9.78 19.31
C MET A 1 -4.99 8.74 18.40
N PHE A 2 -3.66 8.65 18.49
CA PHE A 2 -2.89 7.72 17.67
C PHE A 2 -3.06 6.34 18.29
N PHE A 3 -3.73 5.44 17.57
CA PHE A 3 -3.89 4.01 17.80
C PHE A 3 -3.53 3.48 19.20
N GLY A 4 -4.49 2.86 19.89
CA GLY A 4 -4.31 2.19 21.19
C GLY A 4 -3.39 0.96 21.17
N TYR A 5 -2.26 1.01 20.46
CA TYR A 5 -1.15 0.08 20.51
C TYR A 5 -0.03 0.71 21.35
N ASP A 6 -0.20 0.66 22.67
CA ASP A 6 0.87 0.98 23.58
C ASP A 6 2.02 -0.03 23.42
N MET A 7 3.26 0.39 23.68
CA MET A 7 4.44 -0.49 23.59
C MET A 7 4.27 -1.79 24.39
N GLU A 8 3.53 -1.73 25.50
CA GLU A 8 3.11 -2.88 26.29
C GLU A 8 2.36 -3.93 25.47
N LYS A 9 1.42 -3.52 24.61
CA LYS A 9 0.62 -4.44 23.78
C LYS A 9 1.47 -5.10 22.70
N PHE A 10 2.46 -4.39 22.16
CA PHE A 10 3.44 -4.99 21.25
C PHE A 10 4.30 -6.05 21.95
N LEU A 11 4.70 -5.78 23.19
CA LEU A 11 5.49 -6.72 24.00
C LEU A 11 4.67 -7.98 24.34
N LEU A 12 3.40 -7.80 24.71
CA LEU A 12 2.45 -8.89 24.91
C LEU A 12 2.28 -9.73 23.63
N LEU A 13 2.10 -9.08 22.48
CA LEU A 13 1.98 -9.76 21.19
C LEU A 13 3.22 -10.60 20.87
N LEU A 14 4.42 -10.06 21.12
CA LEU A 14 5.67 -10.81 20.93
C LEU A 14 5.76 -12.04 21.83
N VAL A 15 5.35 -11.93 23.09
CA VAL A 15 5.32 -13.07 24.02
C VAL A 15 4.33 -14.13 23.52
N VAL A 16 3.12 -13.73 23.13
CA VAL A 16 2.12 -14.65 22.58
C VAL A 16 2.64 -15.34 21.32
N ALA A 17 3.24 -14.59 20.40
CA ALA A 17 3.85 -15.14 19.19
C ALA A 17 4.98 -16.13 19.51
N ALA A 18 5.82 -15.82 20.51
CA ALA A 18 6.89 -16.70 20.97
C ALA A 18 6.36 -18.02 21.54
N VAL A 19 5.26 -17.98 22.29
CA VAL A 19 4.63 -19.19 22.82
C VAL A 19 4.01 -20.02 21.70
N LEU A 20 3.26 -19.39 20.78
CA LEU A 20 2.60 -20.08 19.67
C LEU A 20 3.59 -20.72 18.69
N LEU A 21 4.69 -20.03 18.38
CA LEU A 21 5.71 -20.52 17.46
C LEU A 21 6.74 -21.43 18.14
N GLY A 22 6.89 -21.29 19.46
CA GLY A 22 7.91 -21.93 20.29
C GLY A 22 9.15 -21.04 20.47
N PRO A 23 9.56 -20.72 21.71
CA PRO A 23 10.68 -19.81 21.97
C PRO A 23 12.02 -20.36 21.45
N GLU A 24 12.17 -21.69 21.38
CA GLU A 24 13.37 -22.32 20.82
C GLU A 24 13.48 -22.18 19.30
N ARG A 25 12.35 -22.01 18.59
CA ARG A 25 12.33 -21.91 17.13
C ARG A 25 12.51 -20.48 16.63
N LEU A 26 12.10 -19.50 17.42
CA LEU A 26 12.26 -18.07 17.11
C LEU A 26 13.68 -17.65 16.71
N PRO A 27 14.75 -17.96 17.48
CA PRO A 27 16.10 -17.52 17.13
C PRO A 27 16.53 -18.05 15.76
N ARG A 28 16.19 -19.32 15.46
CA ARG A 28 16.48 -19.93 14.15
C ARG A 28 15.75 -19.23 13.00
N TYR A 29 14.51 -18.79 13.22
CA TYR A 29 13.77 -18.02 12.21
C TYR A 29 14.29 -16.59 12.06
N ALA A 30 14.65 -15.94 13.17
CA ALA A 30 15.27 -14.61 13.15
C ALA A 30 16.61 -14.63 12.39
N GLU A 31 17.43 -15.67 12.58
CA GLU A 31 18.66 -15.87 11.80
C GLU A 31 18.38 -16.02 10.30
N LYS A 32 17.40 -16.84 9.92
CA LYS A 32 17.00 -17.00 8.51
C LYS A 32 16.52 -15.67 7.90
N LEU A 33 15.73 -14.90 8.65
CA LEU A 33 15.26 -13.59 8.22
C LEU A 33 16.44 -12.62 8.08
N ALA A 34 17.36 -12.58 9.04
CA ALA A 34 18.56 -11.74 8.96
C ALA A 34 19.42 -12.10 7.74
N GLN A 35 19.63 -13.40 7.47
CA GLN A 35 20.32 -13.87 6.27
C GLN A 35 19.57 -13.49 4.99
N PHE A 36 18.24 -13.55 4.99
CA PHE A 36 17.42 -13.13 3.87
C PHE A 36 17.58 -11.62 3.61
N THR A 37 17.46 -10.79 4.65
CA THR A 37 17.62 -9.33 4.53
C THR A 37 19.01 -8.94 4.03
N LYS A 38 20.08 -9.62 4.49
CA LYS A 38 21.44 -9.41 3.99
C LYS A 38 21.54 -9.72 2.49
N ARG A 39 20.97 -10.85 2.06
CA ARG A 39 20.93 -11.25 0.64
C ARG A 39 20.11 -10.28 -0.20
N ALA A 40 18.94 -9.88 0.27
CA ALA A 40 18.09 -8.89 -0.38
C ALA A 40 18.82 -7.54 -0.55
N ARG A 41 19.55 -7.09 0.49
CA ARG A 41 20.37 -5.87 0.42
C ARG A 41 21.51 -5.99 -0.59
N ALA A 42 22.19 -7.13 -0.63
CA ALA A 42 23.26 -7.37 -1.61
C ALA A 42 22.70 -7.34 -3.04
N TRP A 43 21.57 -8.01 -3.27
CA TRP A 43 20.91 -8.03 -4.58
C TRP A 43 20.43 -6.65 -5.02
N ALA A 44 19.83 -5.87 -4.10
CA ALA A 44 19.44 -4.48 -4.38
C ALA A 44 20.66 -3.61 -4.71
N GLY A 45 21.81 -3.83 -4.05
CA GLY A 45 23.06 -3.15 -4.36
C GLY A 45 23.58 -3.49 -5.75
N GLU A 46 23.58 -4.76 -6.13
CA GLU A 46 24.00 -5.22 -7.45
C GLU A 46 23.08 -4.71 -8.56
N ALA A 47 21.76 -4.77 -8.36
CA ALA A 47 20.78 -4.22 -9.30
C ALA A 47 21.02 -2.72 -9.50
N ARG A 48 21.30 -1.97 -8.43
CA ARG A 48 21.65 -0.55 -8.51
C ARG A 48 22.93 -0.31 -9.32
N THR A 49 23.95 -1.15 -9.15
CA THR A 49 25.19 -1.06 -9.93
C THR A 49 24.91 -1.30 -11.42
N ARG A 50 24.20 -2.38 -11.76
CA ARG A 50 23.86 -2.70 -13.16
C ARG A 50 23.04 -1.61 -13.85
N VAL A 51 22.04 -1.07 -13.17
CA VAL A 51 21.24 0.05 -13.69
C VAL A 51 22.10 1.29 -13.92
N LYS A 52 23.05 1.58 -13.02
CA LYS A 52 23.99 2.69 -13.17
C LYS A 52 24.94 2.48 -14.35
N ASP A 53 25.40 1.25 -14.57
CA ASP A 53 26.33 0.90 -15.65
C ASP A 53 25.65 0.98 -17.04
N GLU A 54 24.36 0.65 -17.14
CA GLU A 54 23.60 0.67 -18.41
C GLU A 54 23.00 2.04 -18.74
N MET A 55 22.63 2.84 -17.74
CA MET A 55 22.03 4.17 -17.96
C MET A 55 23.06 5.31 -18.07
N GLY A 56 24.34 5.06 -17.76
CA GLY A 56 25.40 6.08 -17.80
C GLY A 56 25.33 7.10 -16.65
N GLU A 57 26.35 7.94 -16.56
CA GLU A 57 26.55 8.97 -15.51
C GLU A 57 25.39 9.98 -15.38
N ASP A 58 24.45 9.98 -16.33
CA ASP A 58 23.23 10.79 -16.33
C ASP A 58 22.08 10.23 -15.45
N PHE A 59 22.20 9.00 -14.92
CA PHE A 59 21.26 8.48 -13.92
C PHE A 59 21.65 8.94 -12.52
N ASP A 60 21.38 10.22 -12.30
CA ASP A 60 21.86 10.98 -11.16
C ASP A 60 21.36 10.37 -9.83
N ALA A 61 22.25 10.26 -8.84
CA ALA A 61 21.91 9.79 -7.48
C ALA A 61 20.75 10.60 -6.85
N VAL A 62 20.48 11.78 -7.41
CA VAL A 62 19.41 12.71 -7.08
C VAL A 62 18.01 12.15 -7.37
N GLU A 63 17.79 11.35 -8.41
CA GLU A 63 16.47 10.73 -8.65
C GLU A 63 16.17 9.58 -7.68
N TRP A 64 17.20 8.83 -7.28
CA TRP A 64 17.08 7.80 -6.24
C TRP A 64 16.76 8.38 -4.86
N GLN A 65 17.22 9.61 -4.59
CA GLN A 65 16.92 10.32 -3.35
C GLN A 65 15.53 10.97 -3.35
N LYS A 66 14.96 11.26 -4.54
CA LYS A 66 13.55 11.61 -4.70
C LYS A 66 12.61 10.42 -4.47
N LEU A 67 13.08 9.19 -4.72
CA LEU A 67 12.37 7.95 -4.42
C LEU A 67 12.54 7.48 -2.95
N ASP A 68 13.40 8.12 -2.17
CA ASP A 68 13.48 7.90 -0.73
C ASP A 68 12.23 8.53 -0.08
N PRO A 69 11.31 7.74 0.52
CA PRO A 69 10.05 8.24 1.07
C PRO A 69 10.25 9.31 2.14
N ARG A 70 11.43 9.37 2.76
CA ARG A 70 11.77 10.33 3.83
C ARG A 70 12.22 11.68 3.29
N GLN A 71 12.58 11.74 2.00
CA GLN A 71 13.12 12.92 1.34
C GLN A 71 12.23 13.44 0.21
N TYR A 72 11.00 12.93 0.11
CA TYR A 72 9.92 13.54 -0.66
C TYR A 72 9.50 14.85 0.01
N ASP A 73 10.36 15.86 -0.13
CA ASP A 73 10.14 17.18 0.47
C ASP A 73 9.17 17.96 -0.42
N PRO A 74 7.90 18.13 -0.01
CA PRO A 74 6.85 18.69 -0.88
C PRO A 74 7.18 20.10 -1.37
N ARG A 75 8.05 20.80 -0.65
CA ARG A 75 8.53 22.15 -0.99
C ARG A 75 9.39 22.17 -2.25
N ARG A 76 10.11 21.09 -2.58
CA ARG A 76 10.86 21.01 -3.85
C ARG A 76 9.93 20.87 -5.04
N ILE A 77 8.90 20.04 -4.94
CA ILE A 77 7.91 19.79 -6.01
C ILE A 77 7.19 21.09 -6.42
N ILE A 78 6.85 21.93 -5.44
CA ILE A 78 6.18 23.23 -5.71
C ILE A 78 7.13 24.22 -6.39
N ARG A 79 8.42 24.23 -6.03
CA ARG A 79 9.42 25.11 -6.66
C ARG A 79 9.72 24.68 -8.10
N ASP A 80 9.84 23.37 -8.32
CA ASP A 80 10.02 22.80 -9.64
C ASP A 80 8.80 23.12 -10.53
N ALA A 81 7.58 23.09 -9.98
CA ALA A 81 6.35 23.49 -10.68
C ALA A 81 6.16 25.02 -10.87
N LEU A 82 6.92 25.86 -10.17
CA LEU A 82 6.89 27.33 -10.34
C LEU A 82 7.97 27.83 -11.31
N LEU A 83 9.00 27.04 -11.58
CA LEU A 83 10.15 27.40 -12.42
C LEU A 83 10.03 26.87 -13.85
N ASP A 84 9.39 25.72 -14.07
CA ASP A 84 9.07 25.19 -15.41
C ASP A 84 7.60 25.48 -15.77
N ASP A 85 7.38 26.47 -16.63
CA ASP A 85 6.10 26.73 -17.29
C ASP A 85 5.92 25.75 -18.47
N ALA A 86 5.24 24.62 -18.23
CA ALA A 86 4.79 23.69 -19.27
C ALA A 86 3.65 22.77 -18.74
N PRO A 87 2.72 22.32 -19.61
CA PRO A 87 1.31 22.14 -19.27
C PRO A 87 1.05 20.88 -18.45
N VAL A 88 0.29 21.03 -17.36
CA VAL A 88 -0.21 19.92 -16.57
C VAL A 88 -1.24 19.09 -17.36
N PRO A 89 -1.03 17.78 -17.59
CA PRO A 89 -2.11 16.91 -18.01
C PRO A 89 -3.04 16.70 -16.81
N VAL A 90 -4.19 17.38 -16.84
CA VAL A 90 -5.29 17.09 -15.92
C VAL A 90 -5.78 15.67 -16.17
N VAL A 91 -5.38 14.73 -15.32
CA VAL A 91 -5.95 13.37 -15.34
C VAL A 91 -7.41 13.51 -14.92
N GLN A 92 -8.29 13.49 -15.92
CA GLN A 92 -9.72 13.63 -15.73
C GLN A 92 -10.29 12.30 -15.20
N ALA A 93 -10.25 12.15 -13.87
CA ALA A 93 -10.84 11.02 -13.15
C ALA A 93 -12.35 10.80 -13.46
N ALA A 94 -13.01 11.79 -14.07
CA ALA A 94 -14.39 11.71 -14.52
C ALA A 94 -14.61 10.68 -15.66
N ALA A 95 -13.61 10.41 -16.50
CA ALA A 95 -13.78 9.49 -17.64
C ALA A 95 -13.89 8.01 -17.20
N VAL A 96 -13.24 7.65 -16.08
CA VAL A 96 -13.29 6.28 -15.54
C VAL A 96 -14.63 6.01 -14.85
N GLY A 97 -15.22 7.02 -14.20
CA GLY A 97 -16.54 6.92 -13.58
C GLY A 97 -17.68 6.77 -14.59
N ALA A 98 -17.58 7.40 -15.75
CA ALA A 98 -18.59 7.31 -16.81
C ALA A 98 -18.63 5.91 -17.48
N ALA A 99 -17.47 5.27 -17.67
CA ALA A 99 -17.39 3.92 -18.24
C ALA A 99 -17.93 2.83 -17.28
N ALA A 100 -17.74 3.01 -15.96
CA ALA A 100 -18.29 2.11 -14.95
C ALA A 100 -19.82 2.23 -14.79
N ALA A 101 -20.38 3.42 -15.04
CA ALA A 101 -21.82 3.65 -15.00
C ALA A 101 -22.58 3.02 -16.18
N ALA A 102 -21.92 2.80 -17.32
CA ALA A 102 -22.55 2.22 -18.51
C ALA A 102 -22.71 0.69 -18.47
N THR A 103 -22.06 0.01 -17.52
CA THR A 103 -22.04 -1.47 -17.41
C THR A 103 -22.77 -2.00 -16.17
N SER A 104 -23.29 -1.12 -15.31
CA SER A 104 -24.05 -1.55 -14.13
C SER A 104 -25.52 -1.79 -14.51
N PRO A 105 -26.11 -2.97 -14.27
CA PRO A 105 -27.55 -3.15 -14.40
C PRO A 105 -28.25 -2.22 -13.41
N ALA A 106 -29.30 -1.55 -13.86
CA ALA A 106 -30.05 -0.59 -13.05
C ALA A 106 -30.50 -1.26 -11.74
N PRO A 107 -30.30 -0.62 -10.57
CA PRO A 107 -30.86 -1.12 -9.34
C PRO A 107 -32.39 -1.10 -9.48
N VAL A 108 -33.00 -2.29 -9.43
CA VAL A 108 -34.46 -2.41 -9.28
C VAL A 108 -34.80 -1.93 -7.87
N THR A 109 -35.03 -0.62 -7.73
CA THR A 109 -35.68 -0.08 -6.53
C THR A 109 -37.13 -0.48 -6.58
N THR A 110 -37.46 -1.65 -6.05
CA THR A 110 -38.83 -1.99 -5.70
C THR A 110 -39.25 -1.02 -4.60
N ALA A 111 -40.17 -0.11 -4.90
CA ALA A 111 -40.75 0.76 -3.89
C ALA A 111 -41.46 -0.10 -2.85
N PHE A 112 -41.23 0.18 -1.58
CA PHE A 112 -41.87 -0.52 -0.47
C PHE A 112 -43.38 -0.26 -0.51
N ASP A 113 -44.17 -1.32 -0.68
CA ASP A 113 -45.63 -1.28 -0.63
C ASP A 113 -46.09 -1.80 0.74
N PRO A 114 -46.67 -0.94 1.60
CA PRO A 114 -47.10 -1.32 2.94
C PRO A 114 -48.31 -2.27 2.96
N ASP A 115 -49.05 -2.40 1.86
CA ASP A 115 -50.20 -3.29 1.74
C ASP A 115 -49.84 -4.63 1.07
N ALA A 116 -48.57 -4.81 0.68
CA ALA A 116 -48.11 -6.05 0.09
C ALA A 116 -48.07 -7.18 1.12
N ALA A 117 -48.61 -8.35 0.74
CA ALA A 117 -48.55 -9.55 1.56
C ALA A 117 -47.08 -9.94 1.80
N VAL A 118 -46.65 -9.86 3.07
CA VAL A 118 -45.30 -10.27 3.47
C VAL A 118 -45.13 -11.79 3.28
N PRO A 119 -44.09 -12.24 2.57
CA PRO A 119 -43.84 -13.68 2.41
C PRO A 119 -43.40 -14.26 3.75
N PHE A 120 -44.21 -15.15 4.31
CA PHE A 120 -43.90 -15.87 5.56
C PHE A 120 -43.21 -17.18 5.24
N ASP A 121 -42.08 -17.45 5.91
CA ASP A 121 -41.34 -18.71 5.80
C ASP A 121 -41.96 -19.76 6.73
N SER A 122 -42.59 -20.78 6.12
CA SER A 122 -43.29 -21.85 6.81
C SER A 122 -42.38 -22.94 7.39
N GLU A 123 -41.07 -22.89 7.18
CA GLU A 123 -40.14 -23.93 7.64
C GLU A 123 -39.46 -23.60 8.98
N ALA A 124 -39.79 -22.47 9.60
CA ALA A 124 -39.28 -22.10 10.92
C ALA A 124 -40.02 -22.88 12.04
N THR A 125 -39.45 -23.99 12.51
CA THR A 125 -39.78 -24.66 13.79
C THR A 125 -38.53 -25.17 14.47
#